data_AF-A0A2X1C735-F1
#
_entry.id   AF-A0A2X1C735-F1
#
_cell.length_a   1.000
_cell.length_b   1.000
_cell.length_c   1.000
_cell.angle_alpha   90.00
_cell.angle_beta   90.00
_cell.angle_gamma   90.00
#
_symmetry.space_group_name_H-M   'P 1'
#
loop_
_entity.id
_entity.type
_entity.pdbx_description
1 polymer ?
#
loop_
_entity_poly.entity_id
_entity_poly.type
_entity_poly.pdbx_seq_one_letter_code
_entity_poly.pdbx_strand_id
1 'polypeptide(L)' 'MSAFWLTAYVLVWPVIVAAVLYFIASAFFREWREARRKGVPLI' A
#
# COMPACT_ATOMS: atom_id res chain seq x y z
N MET A 1 5.72 14.52 -28.76
CA MET A 1 5.32 13.81 -27.52
C MET A 1 4.43 14.75 -26.73
N SER A 2 3.11 14.54 -26.72
CA SER A 2 2.19 15.41 -25.98
C SER A 2 2.44 15.29 -24.47
N ALA A 3 2.31 16.40 -23.73
CA ALA A 3 2.54 16.46 -22.28
C ALA A 3 1.74 15.39 -21.50
N PHE A 4 0.57 15.01 -22.02
CA PHE A 4 -0.27 13.94 -21.49
C PHE A 4 0.47 12.61 -21.29
N TRP A 5 1.29 12.17 -22.25
CA TRP A 5 2.02 10.91 -22.15
C TRP A 5 3.11 10.95 -21.08
N LEU A 6 3.74 12.10 -20.89
CA LEU A 6 4.74 12.29 -19.86
C LEU A 6 4.10 12.24 -18.47
N THR A 7 2.96 12.90 -18.29
CA THR A 7 2.20 12.85 -17.03
C THR A 7 1.74 11.43 -16.70
N ALA A 8 1.20 10.70 -17.68
CA ALA A 8 0.78 9.31 -17.50
C ALA A 8 1.97 8.43 -17.06
N TYR A 9 3.12 8.54 -17.74
CA TYR A 9 4.32 7.81 -17.37
C TYR A 9 4.81 8.13 -15.95
N VAL A 10 4.86 9.41 -15.59
CA VAL A 10 5.29 9.83 -14.25
C VAL A 10 4.33 9.31 -13.18
N LEU A 11 3.03 9.23 -13.45
CA LEU A 11 2.02 8.68 -12.54
C LEU A 11 2.10 7.15 -12.37
N VAL A 12 2.76 6.42 -13.27
CA VAL A 12 2.98 4.98 -13.09
C VAL A 12 3.83 4.71 -11.84
N TRP A 13 4.83 5.56 -11.57
CA TRP A 13 5.72 5.40 -10.42
C TRP A 13 5.01 5.47 -9.05
N PRO A 14 4.22 6.52 -8.71
CA PRO A 14 3.49 6.56 -7.46
C PRO A 14 2.46 5.44 -7.34
N VAL A 15 1.87 4.97 -8.45
CA VAL A 15 0.99 3.79 -8.44
C VAL A 15 1.73 2.53 -8.00
N ILE A 16 2.93 2.29 -8.55
CA ILE A 16 3.76 1.14 -8.16
C ILE A 16 4.17 1.25 -6.69
N VAL A 17 4.64 2.43 -6.25
CA VAL A 17 5.01 2.66 -4.85
C VAL A 17 3.82 2.44 -3.91
N ALA A 18 2.64 2.96 -4.26
CA ALA A 18 1.42 2.77 -3.48
C ALA A 18 1.03 1.29 -3.40
N ALA A 19 1.15 0.54 -4.51
CA ALA A 19 0.87 -0.89 -4.53
C ALA A 19 1.82 -1.68 -3.63
N VAL A 20 3.12 -1.38 -3.66
CA VAL A 20 4.13 -2.00 -2.78
C VAL A 20 3.86 -1.66 -1.32
N LEU A 21 3.63 -0.39 -0.99
CA LEU A 21 3.29 0.05 0.36
C LEU A 21 2.02 -0.63 0.86
N TYR A 22 0.99 -0.70 0.01
CA TYR A 22 -0.25 -1.41 0.34
C TYR A 22 0.02 -2.88 0.62
N PHE A 23 0.83 -3.56 -0.19
CA PHE A 23 1.14 -4.96 0.02
C PHE A 23 1.85 -5.20 1.35
N ILE A 24 2.89 -4.41 1.65
CA ILE A 24 3.64 -4.50 2.91
C ILE A 24 2.70 -4.21 4.09
N ALA A 25 2.01 -3.07 4.04
CA ALA A 25 1.12 -2.65 5.11
C ALA A 25 -0.05 -3.63 5.33
N SER A 26 -0.56 -4.26 4.26
CA SER A 26 -1.68 -5.21 4.35
C SER A 26 -1.36 -6.41 5.24
N ALA A 27 -0.10 -6.87 5.25
CA ALA A 27 0.35 -7.93 6.14
C ALA A 27 0.26 -7.50 7.62
N PHE A 28 0.80 -6.32 7.94
CA PHE A 28 0.75 -5.76 9.29
C PHE A 28 -0.69 -5.44 9.74
N PHE A 29 -1.51 -4.89 8.85
CA PHE A 29 -2.91 -4.57 9.16
C PHE A 29 -3.76 -5.82 9.41
N ARG A 30 -3.44 -6.96 8.76
CA ARG A 30 -4.13 -8.23 9.01
C ARG A 30 -3.86 -8.73 10.42
N GLU A 31 -2.59 -8.78 10.82
CA GLU A 31 -2.19 -9.21 12.16
C GLU A 31 -2.73 -8.28 13.24
N TRP A 32 -2.65 -6.96 13.00
CA TRP A 32 -3.22 -5.96 13.89
C TRP A 32 -4.72 -6.13 14.07
N ARG A 33 -5.46 -6.37 12.97
CA ARG A 33 -6.91 -6.60 13.01
C ARG A 33 -7.26 -7.88 13.77
N GLU A 34 -6.47 -8.94 13.63
CA GLU A 34 -6.68 -10.19 14.36
C GLU A 34 -6.39 -10.04 15.86
N ALA A 35 -5.30 -9.38 16.23
CA ALA A 35 -4.97 -9.10 17.63
C ALA A 35 -6.05 -8.25 18.31
N ARG A 36 -6.52 -7.20 17.62
CA ARG A 36 -7.63 -6.34 18.08
C ARG A 36 -8.93 -7.12 18.30
N ARG A 37 -9.23 -8.12 17.46
CA ARG A 37 -10.42 -8.98 17.62
C ARG A 37 -10.29 -9.97 18.76
N LYS A 38 -9.08 -10.51 19.00
CA LYS A 38 -8.82 -11.49 20.06
C LYS A 38 -8.52 -10.87 21.42
N GLY A 39 -8.34 -9.54 21.49
CA GLY A 39 -8.05 -8.84 22.75
C GLY A 39 -6.65 -9.15 23.32
N VAL A 40 -5.79 -9.77 22.51
CA VAL A 40 -4.39 -10.05 22.88
C VAL A 40 -3.49 -8.94 22.35
N PRO A 41 -2.40 -8.61 23.07
CA PRO A 41 -1.44 -7.63 22.61
C PRO A 41 -0.86 -8.04 21.24
N LEU A 42 -0.59 -7.03 20.41
CA LEU A 42 0.25 -7.22 19.24
C LEU A 42 1.69 -7.29 19.76
N ILE A 43 2.35 -8.42 19.55
CA ILE A 43 3.59 -8.91 20.20
C ILE A 43 3.30 -9.77 21.44
#